data_AF-A0A5B0WJS4-F1
#
_entry.id   AF-A0A5B0WJS4-F1
#
_cell.length_a   1.000
_cell.length_b   1.000
_cell.length_c   1.000
_cell.angle_alpha   90.00
_cell.angle_beta   90.00
_cell.angle_gamma   90.00
#
_symmetry.space_group_name_H-M   'P 1'
#
loop_
_entity.id
_entity.type
_entity.pdbx_description
1 polymer ?
#
loop_
_entity_poly.entity_id
_entity_poly.type
_entity_poly.pdbx_seq_one_letter_code
_entity_poly.pdbx_strand_id
1 'polypeptide(L)'
;MEGQEGKRTLRWWRDILRMRRFANRLKNQQGFTLIEMIAALTIFSMVVGIISMVTMFGFRSYHKITIENSLREEADLIMSSIINELYVFGPTRVENTTDGLNLIKDSDGVISTRTIQFVTSEGGEGGITTLTINSVINDPRTSIHSDLSGSTIVSTNSNGTGCKVNVPCRSGLVDIKLLLTQHYDGRTYDMEMVSKFGF
;
A
#
# COMPACT_ATOMS: atom_id res chain seq x y z
N MET A 1 -11.42 -29.06 60.59
CA MET A 1 -10.61 -28.46 59.50
C MET A 1 -9.13 -28.79 59.73
N GLU A 2 -8.73 -30.06 59.79
CA GLU A 2 -7.34 -30.46 60.17
C GLU A 2 -6.61 -31.29 59.09
N GLY A 3 -7.23 -31.52 57.93
CA GLY A 3 -6.68 -32.41 56.89
C GLY A 3 -5.86 -31.73 55.78
N GLN A 4 -5.73 -30.39 55.78
CA GLN A 4 -5.11 -29.65 54.67
C GLN A 4 -3.65 -29.22 54.90
N GLU A 5 -3.18 -29.07 56.14
CA GLU A 5 -1.80 -28.63 56.39
C GLU A 5 -0.76 -29.72 56.14
N GLY A 6 -1.03 -30.96 56.56
CA GLY A 6 -0.12 -32.10 56.36
C GLY A 6 0.15 -32.44 54.88
N LYS A 7 -0.79 -32.13 53.98
CA LYS A 7 -0.60 -32.35 52.52
C LYS A 7 0.26 -31.26 51.86
N ARG A 8 0.33 -30.04 52.40
CA ARG A 8 1.18 -28.96 51.85
C ARG A 8 2.65 -29.18 52.16
N THR A 9 2.96 -29.62 53.38
CA THR A 9 4.35 -29.87 53.80
C THR A 9 4.95 -31.03 53.02
N LEU A 10 4.25 -32.16 52.88
CA LEU A 10 4.71 -33.30 52.06
C LEU A 10 4.96 -32.95 50.59
N ARG A 11 4.17 -32.03 50.00
CA ARG A 11 4.35 -31.57 48.61
C ARG A 11 5.61 -30.70 48.46
N TRP A 12 5.82 -29.79 49.42
CA TRP A 12 6.99 -28.89 49.48
C TRP A 12 8.31 -29.66 49.62
N TRP A 13 8.35 -30.69 50.48
CA TRP A 13 9.52 -31.57 50.62
C TRP A 13 9.81 -32.38 49.35
N ARG A 14 8.76 -32.82 48.64
CA ARG A 14 8.90 -33.55 47.38
C ARG A 14 9.46 -32.68 46.25
N ASP A 15 9.06 -31.41 46.19
CA ASP A 15 9.54 -30.45 45.20
C ASP A 15 10.99 -30.03 45.49
N ILE A 16 11.36 -29.85 46.75
CA ILE A 16 12.76 -29.61 47.18
C ILE A 16 13.65 -30.82 46.91
N LEU A 17 13.17 -32.04 47.16
CA LEU A 17 13.90 -33.27 46.85
C LEU A 17 14.06 -33.51 45.34
N ARG A 18 13.11 -33.03 44.52
CA ARG A 18 13.26 -33.01 43.06
C ARG A 18 14.31 -32.00 42.63
N MET A 19 14.25 -30.76 43.11
CA MET A 19 15.24 -29.72 42.78
C MET A 19 16.66 -30.10 43.22
N ARG A 20 16.84 -30.68 44.41
CA ARG A 20 18.15 -31.16 44.88
C ARG A 20 18.74 -32.25 43.99
N ARG A 21 17.92 -33.12 43.40
CA ARG A 21 18.41 -34.14 42.46
C ARG A 21 18.89 -33.55 41.15
N PHE A 22 18.18 -32.56 40.60
CA PHE A 22 18.64 -31.82 39.41
C PHE A 22 19.91 -31.01 39.70
N ALA A 23 19.96 -30.33 40.86
CA ALA A 23 21.14 -29.57 41.28
C ALA A 23 22.37 -30.45 41.53
N ASN A 24 22.22 -31.64 42.12
CA ASN A 24 23.34 -32.58 42.28
C ASN A 24 23.78 -33.20 40.96
N ARG A 25 22.88 -33.40 39.97
CA ARG A 25 23.30 -33.79 38.62
C ARG A 25 24.05 -32.68 37.89
N LEU A 26 23.67 -31.41 38.09
CA LEU A 26 24.42 -30.25 37.56
C LEU A 26 25.80 -30.09 38.20
N LYS A 27 25.98 -30.56 39.44
CA LYS A 27 27.27 -30.58 40.15
C LYS A 27 28.22 -31.68 39.66
N ASN A 28 27.77 -32.57 38.78
CA ASN A 28 28.62 -33.59 38.18
C ASN A 28 29.53 -32.89 37.16
N GLN A 29 30.83 -32.76 37.47
CA GLN A 29 31.83 -32.09 36.62
C GLN A 29 32.25 -32.94 35.40
N GLN A 30 31.34 -33.72 34.82
CA GLN A 30 31.57 -34.34 33.52
C GLN A 30 31.40 -33.26 32.46
N GLY A 31 32.51 -32.77 31.94
CA GLY A 31 32.51 -31.85 30.80
C GLY A 31 31.83 -32.48 29.58
N PHE A 32 31.29 -31.65 28.70
CA PHE A 32 30.74 -32.11 27.43
C PHE A 32 31.85 -32.72 26.57
N THR A 33 31.53 -33.83 25.92
CA THR A 33 32.45 -34.41 24.95
C THR A 33 32.47 -33.51 23.69
N LEU A 34 33.62 -33.46 23.01
CA LEU A 34 33.78 -32.67 21.79
C LEU A 34 32.71 -33.02 20.73
N ILE A 35 32.39 -34.31 20.62
CA ILE A 35 31.40 -34.82 19.67
C ILE A 35 29.97 -34.35 19.97
N GLU A 36 29.60 -34.28 21.25
CA GLU A 36 28.28 -33.80 21.67
C GLU A 36 28.12 -32.30 21.39
N MET A 37 29.20 -31.52 21.57
CA MET A 37 29.21 -30.09 21.29
C MET A 37 29.10 -29.81 19.78
N ILE A 38 29.81 -30.59 18.95
CA ILE A 38 29.70 -30.51 17.48
C ILE A 38 28.29 -30.89 17.03
N ALA A 39 27.71 -31.98 17.56
CA ALA A 39 26.36 -32.40 17.21
C ALA A 39 25.30 -31.36 17.62
N ALA A 40 25.45 -30.72 18.77
CA ALA A 40 24.57 -29.64 19.20
C ALA A 40 24.70 -28.40 18.30
N LEU A 41 25.92 -28.02 17.92
CA LEU A 41 26.17 -26.86 17.04
C LEU A 41 25.65 -27.08 15.62
N THR A 42 25.74 -28.30 15.08
CA THR A 42 25.23 -28.61 13.74
C THR A 42 23.71 -28.58 13.68
N ILE A 43 23.03 -29.11 14.70
CA ILE A 43 21.57 -29.03 14.80
C ILE A 43 21.14 -27.57 15.01
N PHE A 44 21.84 -26.84 15.88
CA PHE A 44 21.55 -25.43 16.12
C PHE A 44 21.71 -24.59 14.86
N SER A 45 22.80 -24.76 14.10
CA SER A 45 23.03 -24.02 12.86
C SER A 45 21.98 -24.35 11.80
N MET A 46 21.56 -25.61 11.71
CA MET A 46 20.46 -26.01 10.81
C MET A 46 19.16 -25.29 11.19
N VAL A 47 18.80 -25.27 12.48
CA VAL A 47 17.59 -24.61 12.96
C VAL A 47 17.65 -23.09 12.72
N VAL A 48 18.76 -22.44 13.08
CA VAL A 48 18.95 -20.99 12.87
C VAL A 48 18.93 -20.65 11.39
N GLY A 49 19.52 -21.47 10.53
CA GLY A 49 19.50 -21.28 9.08
C GLY A 49 18.09 -21.28 8.52
N ILE A 50 17.26 -22.25 8.93
CA ILE A 50 15.85 -22.34 8.50
C ILE A 50 15.06 -21.12 9.00
N ILE A 51 15.21 -20.75 10.27
CA ILE A 51 14.52 -19.58 10.84
C ILE A 51 14.89 -18.32 10.05
N SER A 52 16.18 -18.10 9.79
CA SER A 52 16.68 -16.92 9.08
C SER A 52 16.16 -16.85 7.64
N MET A 53 16.05 -18.00 6.97
CA MET A 53 15.51 -18.06 5.62
C MET A 53 14.02 -17.67 5.59
N VAL A 54 13.23 -18.24 6.50
CA VAL A 54 11.80 -17.96 6.58
C VAL A 54 11.53 -16.51 6.97
N THR A 55 12.27 -15.96 7.93
CA THR A 55 12.11 -14.55 8.34
C THR A 55 12.45 -13.60 7.20
N MET A 56 13.55 -13.84 6.48
CA MET A 56 13.93 -13.02 5.32
C MET A 56 12.87 -13.06 4.22
N PHE A 57 12.33 -14.25 3.93
CA PHE A 57 11.23 -14.38 2.98
C PHE A 57 9.98 -13.64 3.46
N GLY A 58 9.65 -13.76 4.74
CA GLY A 58 8.52 -13.06 5.37
C GLY A 58 8.63 -11.54 5.24
N PHE A 59 9.79 -10.95 5.55
CA PHE A 59 9.99 -9.50 5.41
C PHE A 59 9.84 -9.03 3.97
N ARG A 60 10.45 -9.74 3.01
CA ARG A 60 10.30 -9.39 1.58
C ARG A 60 8.86 -9.46 1.11
N SER A 61 8.14 -10.51 1.53
CA SER A 61 6.72 -10.66 1.19
C SER A 61 5.88 -9.54 1.82
N TYR A 62 6.15 -9.20 3.08
CA TYR A 62 5.47 -8.12 3.79
C TYR A 62 5.65 -6.77 3.08
N HIS A 63 6.89 -6.40 2.75
CA HIS A 63 7.18 -5.14 2.06
C HIS A 63 6.51 -5.06 0.69
N LYS A 64 6.59 -6.13 -0.11
CA LYS A 64 5.92 -6.20 -1.41
C LYS A 64 4.41 -5.96 -1.27
N ILE A 65 3.74 -6.69 -0.38
CA ILE A 65 2.30 -6.56 -0.17
C ILE A 65 1.95 -5.15 0.33
N THR A 66 2.77 -4.59 1.23
CA THR A 66 2.55 -3.24 1.76
C THR A 66 2.61 -2.17 0.66
N ILE A 67 3.59 -2.26 -0.25
CA ILE A 67 3.73 -1.33 -1.38
C ILE A 67 2.56 -1.48 -2.36
N GLU A 68 2.21 -2.71 -2.74
CA GLU A 68 1.06 -2.98 -3.61
C GLU A 68 -0.25 -2.47 -2.99
N ASN A 69 -0.41 -2.60 -1.67
CA ASN A 69 -1.58 -2.09 -0.97
C ASN A 69 -1.58 -0.56 -0.91
N SER A 70 -0.43 0.07 -0.67
CA SER A 70 -0.27 1.52 -0.72
C SER A 70 -0.63 2.08 -2.09
N LEU A 71 -0.16 1.45 -3.18
CA LEU A 71 -0.51 1.83 -4.54
C LEU A 71 -2.02 1.72 -4.80
N ARG A 72 -2.67 0.67 -4.26
CA ARG A 72 -4.13 0.53 -4.38
C ARG A 72 -4.88 1.63 -3.64
N GLU A 73 -4.47 1.92 -2.41
CA GLU A 73 -5.08 2.98 -1.59
C GLU A 73 -4.92 4.35 -2.26
N GLU A 74 -3.74 4.65 -2.82
CA GLU A 74 -3.52 5.90 -3.56
C GLU A 74 -4.34 5.96 -4.86
N ALA A 75 -4.46 4.84 -5.59
CA ALA A 75 -5.29 4.76 -6.79
C ALA A 75 -6.77 4.98 -6.48
N ASP A 76 -7.29 4.31 -5.43
CA ASP A 76 -8.67 4.48 -4.98
C ASP A 76 -8.94 5.91 -4.49
N LEU A 77 -7.99 6.52 -3.76
CA LEU A 77 -8.07 7.91 -3.32
C LEU A 77 -8.16 8.86 -4.52
N ILE A 78 -7.24 8.75 -5.48
CA ILE A 78 -7.27 9.57 -6.71
C ILE A 78 -8.57 9.37 -7.47
N MET A 79 -8.97 8.12 -7.66
CA MET A 79 -10.16 7.79 -8.43
C MET A 79 -11.41 8.36 -7.78
N SER A 80 -11.52 8.21 -6.45
CA SER A 80 -12.62 8.80 -5.68
C SER A 80 -12.62 10.33 -5.76
N SER A 81 -11.44 10.97 -5.74
CA SER A 81 -11.31 12.42 -5.88
C SER A 81 -11.76 12.90 -7.26
N ILE A 82 -11.40 12.20 -8.34
CA ILE A 82 -11.86 12.51 -9.70
C ILE A 82 -13.38 12.33 -9.83
N ILE A 83 -13.90 11.19 -9.37
CA ILE A 83 -15.34 10.90 -9.38
C ILE A 83 -16.11 11.95 -8.59
N ASN A 84 -15.67 12.23 -7.36
CA ASN A 84 -16.31 13.21 -6.50
C ASN A 84 -16.31 14.58 -7.18
N GLU A 85 -15.22 14.97 -7.83
CA GLU A 85 -15.16 16.21 -8.58
C GLU A 85 -16.17 16.24 -9.74
N LEU A 86 -16.27 15.17 -10.53
CA LEU A 86 -17.25 15.05 -11.62
C LEU A 86 -18.69 15.16 -11.11
N TYR A 87 -19.07 14.45 -10.06
CA TYR A 87 -20.45 14.43 -9.57
C TYR A 87 -20.84 15.65 -8.74
N VAL A 88 -19.94 16.18 -7.90
CA VAL A 88 -20.22 17.38 -7.08
C VAL A 88 -20.27 18.62 -7.95
N PHE A 89 -19.34 18.75 -8.90
CA PHE A 89 -19.39 19.85 -9.84
C PHE A 89 -20.61 19.71 -10.77
N GLY A 90 -20.87 18.49 -11.28
CA GLY A 90 -21.98 18.20 -12.18
C GLY A 90 -21.87 19.01 -13.48
N PRO A 91 -20.83 18.76 -14.31
CA PRO A 91 -20.62 19.52 -15.52
C PRO A 91 -21.74 19.25 -16.53
N THR A 92 -22.20 20.31 -17.19
CA THR A 92 -23.12 20.19 -18.34
C THR A 92 -22.35 19.75 -19.59
N ARG A 93 -21.05 20.05 -19.65
CA ARG A 93 -20.19 19.70 -20.78
C ARG A 93 -18.77 19.36 -20.34
N VAL A 94 -18.10 18.49 -21.10
CA VAL A 94 -16.71 18.06 -20.87
C VAL A 94 -15.91 18.15 -22.16
N GLU A 95 -14.67 18.65 -22.08
CA GLU A 95 -13.71 18.64 -23.18
C GLU A 95 -12.38 18.03 -22.73
N ASN A 96 -11.69 17.32 -23.65
CA ASN A 96 -10.34 16.83 -23.40
C ASN A 96 -9.34 17.95 -23.63
N THR A 97 -8.36 18.04 -22.74
CA THR A 97 -7.14 18.85 -22.92
C THR A 97 -5.97 17.91 -23.19
N THR A 98 -4.75 18.46 -23.32
CA THR A 98 -3.54 17.66 -23.55
C THR A 98 -3.29 16.65 -22.42
N ASP A 99 -3.46 17.10 -21.18
CA ASP A 99 -3.06 16.35 -19.98
C ASP A 99 -4.24 16.07 -19.04
N GLY A 100 -5.49 16.26 -19.51
CA GLY A 100 -6.63 16.27 -18.62
C GLY A 100 -8.00 16.50 -19.26
N LEU A 101 -8.93 16.92 -18.41
CA LEU A 101 -10.27 17.35 -18.76
C LEU A 101 -10.53 18.77 -18.28
N ASN A 102 -11.31 19.51 -19.05
CA ASN A 102 -11.97 20.72 -18.60
C ASN A 102 -13.48 20.45 -18.45
N LEU A 103 -13.97 20.71 -17.25
CA LEU A 103 -15.35 20.51 -16.83
C LEU A 103 -16.06 21.86 -16.91
N ILE A 104 -17.14 21.93 -17.67
CA ILE A 104 -17.87 23.16 -17.93
C ILE A 104 -19.29 23.00 -17.39
N LYS A 105 -19.68 23.87 -16.45
CA LYS A 105 -21.04 23.95 -15.93
C LYS A 105 -21.66 25.26 -16.38
N ASP A 106 -22.83 25.15 -17.00
CA ASP A 106 -23.66 26.30 -17.38
C ASP A 106 -24.92 26.26 -16.51
N SER A 107 -25.03 27.22 -15.60
CA SER A 107 -26.19 27.40 -14.73
C SER A 107 -26.81 28.75 -15.02
N ASP A 108 -27.91 28.76 -15.77
CA ASP A 108 -28.68 29.96 -16.10
C ASP A 108 -27.85 31.09 -16.73
N GLY A 109 -26.89 30.74 -17.60
CA GLY A 109 -26.00 31.68 -18.28
C GLY A 109 -24.73 32.05 -17.50
N VAL A 110 -24.56 31.54 -16.29
CA VAL A 110 -23.30 31.63 -15.54
C VAL A 110 -22.44 30.41 -15.84
N ILE A 111 -21.31 30.65 -16.49
CA ILE A 111 -20.34 29.61 -16.83
C ILE A 111 -19.32 29.47 -15.70
N SER A 112 -19.22 28.27 -15.13
CA SER A 112 -18.15 27.88 -14.22
C SER A 112 -17.31 26.80 -14.87
N THR A 113 -15.99 26.83 -14.65
CA THR A 113 -15.06 25.81 -15.17
C THR A 113 -14.21 25.23 -14.06
N ARG A 114 -13.88 23.93 -14.18
CA ARG A 114 -12.92 23.24 -13.32
C ARG A 114 -12.06 22.31 -14.15
N THR A 115 -10.79 22.20 -13.82
CA THR A 115 -9.84 21.33 -14.53
C THR A 115 -9.50 20.10 -13.71
N ILE A 116 -9.26 18.97 -14.37
CA ILE A 116 -8.68 17.77 -13.78
C ILE A 116 -7.53 17.40 -14.70
N GLN A 117 -6.29 17.49 -14.21
CA GLN A 117 -5.12 17.32 -15.08
C GLN A 117 -3.94 16.67 -14.35
N PHE A 118 -3.22 15.84 -15.07
CA PHE A 118 -1.95 15.28 -14.62
C PHE A 118 -0.84 16.28 -14.95
N VAL A 119 -0.07 16.69 -13.95
CA VAL A 119 0.98 17.70 -14.09
C VAL A 119 2.29 17.07 -13.66
N THR A 120 3.24 17.03 -14.58
CA THR A 120 4.62 16.68 -14.28
C THR A 120 5.33 17.90 -13.69
N SER A 121 5.82 17.77 -12.47
CA SER A 121 6.63 18.81 -11.84
C SER A 121 8.06 18.70 -12.35
N GLU A 122 8.58 19.76 -13.00
CA GLU A 122 9.95 19.84 -13.54
C GLU A 122 11.02 20.02 -12.44
N GLY A 123 11.01 19.15 -11.43
CA GLY A 123 12.00 19.12 -10.36
C GLY A 123 13.09 18.06 -10.62
N GLY A 124 14.05 18.33 -11.50
CA GLY A 124 15.23 17.47 -11.75
C GLY A 124 14.98 16.23 -12.63
N GLU A 125 16.06 15.53 -13.00
CA GLU A 125 16.01 14.33 -13.87
C GLU A 125 15.09 13.25 -13.27
N GLY A 126 13.88 13.13 -13.83
CA GLY A 126 12.82 12.23 -13.37
C GLY A 126 11.66 12.94 -12.68
N GLY A 127 11.05 13.93 -13.35
CA GLY A 127 9.92 14.68 -12.83
C GLY A 127 8.76 13.78 -12.42
N ILE A 128 8.18 14.06 -11.24
CA ILE A 128 7.04 13.31 -10.71
C ILE A 128 5.75 13.90 -11.28
N THR A 129 4.91 13.05 -11.86
CA THR A 129 3.58 13.43 -12.34
C THR A 129 2.57 13.27 -11.22
N THR A 130 1.82 14.34 -10.96
CA THR A 130 0.80 14.41 -9.89
C THR A 130 -0.55 14.82 -10.46
N LEU A 131 -1.64 14.50 -9.76
CA LEU A 131 -2.97 14.96 -10.14
C LEU A 131 -3.25 16.33 -9.50
N THR A 132 -3.70 17.27 -10.31
CA THR A 132 -4.21 18.57 -9.84
C THR A 132 -5.67 18.74 -10.23
N ILE A 133 -6.47 19.24 -9.29
CA ILE A 133 -7.87 19.61 -9.50
C ILE A 133 -7.98 21.12 -9.39
N ASN A 134 -8.59 21.76 -10.38
CA ASN A 134 -8.74 23.20 -10.48
C ASN A 134 -7.40 23.96 -10.34
N SER A 135 -6.32 23.36 -10.87
CA SER A 135 -4.94 23.87 -10.79
C SER A 135 -4.45 24.15 -9.36
N VAL A 136 -5.07 23.54 -8.34
CA VAL A 136 -4.61 23.65 -6.95
C VAL A 136 -3.40 22.74 -6.76
N ILE A 137 -2.26 23.35 -6.45
CA ILE A 137 -1.03 22.65 -6.09
C ILE A 137 -1.14 22.27 -4.60
N ASN A 138 -0.87 21.00 -4.26
CA ASN A 138 -0.97 20.43 -2.91
C ASN A 138 -2.40 20.28 -2.35
N ASP A 139 -3.37 19.88 -3.17
CA ASP A 139 -4.68 19.46 -2.63
C ASP A 139 -4.50 18.16 -1.80
N PRO A 140 -4.88 18.14 -0.50
CA PRO A 140 -4.77 16.92 0.32
C PRO A 140 -5.61 15.75 -0.22
N ARG A 141 -6.61 16.02 -1.08
CA ARG A 141 -7.39 14.98 -1.77
C ARG A 141 -6.62 14.31 -2.91
N THR A 142 -5.52 14.89 -3.36
CA THR A 142 -4.68 14.36 -4.45
C THR A 142 -3.21 14.21 -4.04
N SER A 143 -2.89 14.41 -2.75
CA SER A 143 -1.55 14.19 -2.21
C SER A 143 -1.25 12.70 -2.15
N ILE A 144 -0.36 12.25 -3.03
CA ILE A 144 0.09 10.87 -3.13
C ILE A 144 1.62 10.81 -3.24
N HIS A 145 2.21 9.66 -2.93
CA HIS A 145 3.66 9.46 -3.03
C HIS A 145 4.09 8.86 -4.37
N SER A 146 3.16 8.20 -5.07
CA SER A 146 3.45 7.54 -6.34
C SER A 146 3.56 8.53 -7.50
N ASP A 147 4.31 8.15 -8.52
CA ASP A 147 4.35 8.85 -9.79
C ASP A 147 3.19 8.38 -10.68
N LEU A 148 2.44 9.34 -11.24
CA LEU A 148 1.33 9.09 -12.17
C LEU A 148 1.76 9.13 -13.64
N SER A 149 3.05 9.14 -13.94
CA SER A 149 3.55 9.17 -15.31
C SER A 149 2.93 8.05 -16.16
N GLY A 150 2.28 8.42 -17.25
CA GLY A 150 1.54 7.49 -18.13
C GLY A 150 0.06 7.30 -17.77
N SER A 151 -0.43 7.92 -16.70
CA SER A 151 -1.86 8.03 -16.43
C SER A 151 -2.55 8.92 -17.47
N THR A 152 -3.78 8.58 -17.84
CA THR A 152 -4.58 9.32 -18.81
C THR A 152 -6.01 9.45 -18.34
N ILE A 153 -6.64 10.56 -18.74
CA ILE A 153 -8.06 10.79 -18.56
C ILE A 153 -8.62 11.37 -19.86
N VAL A 154 -9.62 10.70 -20.42
CA VAL A 154 -10.19 11.07 -21.71
C VAL A 154 -11.70 10.91 -21.69
N SER A 155 -12.41 11.87 -22.26
CA SER A 155 -13.85 11.81 -22.45
C SER A 155 -14.21 11.51 -23.91
N THR A 156 -15.27 10.73 -24.09
CA THR A 156 -15.82 10.31 -25.38
C THR A 156 -17.33 10.51 -25.39
N ASN A 157 -17.90 10.90 -26.52
CA ASN A 157 -19.35 11.02 -26.69
C ASN A 157 -20.02 9.63 -26.81
N SER A 158 -21.34 9.59 -26.77
CA SER A 158 -22.21 8.44 -27.10
C SER A 158 -21.83 7.67 -28.38
N ASN A 159 -21.25 8.35 -29.38
CA ASN A 159 -20.78 7.74 -30.63
C ASN A 159 -19.34 7.19 -30.56
N GLY A 160 -18.70 7.22 -29.40
CA GLY A 160 -17.31 6.77 -29.19
C GLY A 160 -16.23 7.75 -29.67
N THR A 161 -16.61 8.92 -30.18
CA THR A 161 -15.66 9.97 -30.61
C THR A 161 -15.18 10.78 -29.41
N GLY A 162 -13.87 11.01 -29.29
CA GLY A 162 -13.28 11.83 -28.23
C GLY A 162 -13.78 13.28 -28.24
N CYS A 163 -14.00 13.85 -27.06
CA CYS A 163 -14.43 15.24 -26.88
C CYS A 163 -13.23 16.17 -27.06
N LYS A 164 -13.17 16.92 -28.15
CA LYS A 164 -12.01 17.73 -28.50
C LYS A 164 -12.05 19.08 -27.80
N VAL A 165 -10.88 19.72 -27.67
CA VAL A 165 -10.76 21.13 -27.27
C VAL A 165 -11.68 22.00 -28.16
N ASN A 166 -12.49 22.87 -27.55
CA ASN A 166 -13.51 23.71 -28.21
C ASN A 166 -14.71 22.98 -28.82
N VAL A 167 -14.76 21.64 -28.75
CA VAL A 167 -15.92 20.83 -29.17
C VAL A 167 -16.34 19.93 -28.00
N PRO A 168 -16.91 20.53 -26.94
CA PRO A 168 -17.20 19.81 -25.72
C PRO A 168 -18.39 18.86 -25.90
N CYS A 169 -18.33 17.70 -25.25
CA CYS A 169 -19.42 16.74 -25.22
C CYS A 169 -20.44 17.13 -24.16
N ARG A 170 -21.73 16.90 -24.44
CA ARG A 170 -22.85 17.10 -23.50
C ARG A 170 -23.21 15.85 -22.71
N SER A 171 -22.80 14.69 -23.21
CA SER A 171 -23.05 13.38 -22.62
C SER A 171 -21.99 12.43 -23.13
N GLY A 172 -21.62 11.44 -22.34
CA GLY A 172 -20.59 10.51 -22.78
C GLY A 172 -20.04 9.62 -21.69
N LEU A 173 -18.85 9.07 -21.98
CA LEU A 173 -18.05 8.31 -21.03
C LEU A 173 -16.71 9.02 -20.80
N VAL A 174 -16.36 9.21 -19.53
CA VAL A 174 -15.00 9.53 -19.10
C VAL A 174 -14.28 8.21 -18.80
N ASP A 175 -13.20 7.95 -19.53
CA ASP A 175 -12.28 6.84 -19.34
C ASP A 175 -11.06 7.35 -18.58
N ILE A 176 -10.78 6.74 -17.44
CA ILE A 176 -9.65 7.07 -16.57
C ILE A 176 -8.77 5.84 -16.50
N LYS A 177 -7.52 6.01 -16.92
CA LYS A 177 -6.45 5.03 -16.75
C LYS A 177 -5.41 5.64 -15.82
N LEU A 178 -5.28 5.07 -14.63
CA LEU A 178 -4.24 5.43 -13.68
C LEU A 178 -3.10 4.42 -13.79
N LEU A 179 -1.88 4.93 -13.92
CA LEU A 179 -0.64 4.17 -13.80
C LEU A 179 0.16 4.77 -12.64
N LEU A 180 0.16 4.08 -11.50
CA LEU A 180 0.90 4.51 -10.32
C LEU A 180 2.19 3.73 -10.25
N THR A 181 3.30 4.45 -10.12
CA THR A 181 4.65 3.89 -10.06
C THR A 181 5.31 4.29 -8.75
N GLN A 182 5.86 3.31 -8.01
CA GLN A 182 6.64 3.57 -6.81
C GLN A 182 7.98 2.82 -6.85
N HIS A 183 9.06 3.54 -6.54
CA HIS A 183 10.40 2.97 -6.43
C HIS A 183 10.74 2.64 -4.97
N TYR A 184 11.06 1.37 -4.70
CA TYR A 184 11.47 0.91 -3.38
C TYR A 184 12.53 -0.19 -3.47
N ASP A 185 13.62 -0.03 -2.71
CA ASP A 185 14.74 -0.99 -2.63
C ASP A 185 15.31 -1.40 -4.00
N GLY A 186 15.47 -0.42 -4.90
CA GLY A 186 15.99 -0.63 -6.26
C GLY A 186 15.04 -1.38 -7.20
N ARG A 187 13.77 -1.56 -6.79
CA ARG A 187 12.71 -2.16 -7.60
C ARG A 187 11.62 -1.14 -7.87
N THR A 188 10.96 -1.31 -9.02
CA THR A 188 9.79 -0.53 -9.40
C THR A 188 8.54 -1.39 -9.19
N TYR A 189 7.52 -0.80 -8.58
CA TYR A 189 6.21 -1.40 -8.39
C TYR A 189 5.19 -0.54 -9.11
N ASP A 190 4.47 -1.17 -10.04
CA ASP A 190 3.48 -0.49 -10.88
C ASP A 190 2.08 -1.02 -10.57
N MET A 191 1.11 -0.11 -10.60
CA MET A 191 -0.31 -0.46 -10.55
C MET A 191 -1.06 0.25 -11.65
N GLU A 192 -1.73 -0.54 -12.49
CA GLU A 192 -2.68 -0.03 -13.45
C GLU A 192 -4.11 -0.18 -12.91
N MET A 193 -4.87 0.91 -12.93
CA MET A 193 -6.30 0.91 -12.63
C MET A 193 -7.04 1.62 -13.77
N VAL A 194 -8.09 0.98 -14.28
CA VAL A 194 -8.93 1.53 -15.35
C VAL A 194 -10.36 1.59 -14.87
N SER A 195 -11.03 2.70 -15.11
CA SER A 195 -12.48 2.74 -14.97
C SER A 195 -13.14 3.81 -15.83
N LYS A 196 -14.43 3.61 -16.07
CA LYS A 196 -15.24 4.38 -17.01
C LYS A 196 -16.50 4.89 -16.32
N PHE A 197 -16.80 6.17 -16.49
CA PHE A 197 -17.94 6.83 -15.88
C PHE A 197 -18.80 7.54 -16.91
N GLY A 198 -20.11 7.44 -16.75
CA GLY A 198 -21.06 8.24 -17.51
C GLY A 198 -21.18 9.65 -16.95
N PHE A 199 -21.36 10.62 -17.84
CA PHE A 199 -21.76 12.00 -17.52
C PHE A 199 -22.83 12.48 -18.50
#